data_AF-A0A5J4PK71-F1
#
_entry.id   AF-A0A5J4PK71-F1
#
_cell.length_a   1.000
_cell.length_b   1.000
_cell.length_c   1.000
_cell.angle_alpha   90.00
_cell.angle_beta   90.00
_cell.angle_gamma   90.00
#
_symmetry.space_group_name_H-M   'P 1'
#
loop_
_entity.id
_entity.type
_entity.pdbx_description
1 polymer ?
#
loop_
_entity_poly.entity_id
_entity_poly.type
_entity_poly.pdbx_seq_one_letter_code
_entity_poly.pdbx_strand_id
1 'polypeptide(L)'
;MRHVCICLMVLSCISCSRQVQNETKIAHPSDYVNPFIGASTNTEAAGAYHGLGKTFPGAATPFGMVQLSPNTITGGDNGSGYSYEHETIEGFAFTQMSGIGWYGDLGNLLVMPT
;
A
#
# COMPACT_ATOMS: atom_id res chain seq x y z
N MET A 1 -31.50 56.48 4.28
CA MET A 1 -31.26 55.87 2.95
C MET A 1 -29.81 55.42 2.77
N ARG A 2 -28.79 56.31 2.87
CA ARG A 2 -27.36 55.96 2.64
C ARG A 2 -26.78 54.88 3.57
N HIS A 3 -27.12 54.89 4.86
CA HIS A 3 -26.63 53.90 5.83
C HIS A 3 -27.26 52.50 5.66
N VAL A 4 -28.47 52.42 5.10
CA VAL A 4 -29.16 51.15 4.83
C VAL A 4 -28.49 50.41 3.67
N CYS A 5 -28.08 51.13 2.62
CA CYS A 5 -27.31 50.55 1.50
C CYS A 5 -25.94 50.04 1.93
N ILE A 6 -25.25 50.73 2.84
CA ILE A 6 -23.92 50.31 3.34
C ILE A 6 -24.05 49.01 4.16
N CYS A 7 -25.05 48.91 5.04
CA CYS A 7 -25.30 47.68 5.78
C CYS A 7 -25.67 46.48 4.88
N LEU A 8 -26.49 46.70 3.85
CA LEU A 8 -26.85 45.63 2.89
C LEU A 8 -25.63 45.11 2.12
N MET A 9 -24.71 46.00 1.75
CA MET A 9 -23.52 45.66 0.98
C MET A 9 -22.52 44.84 1.82
N VAL A 10 -22.33 45.20 3.09
CA VAL A 10 -21.47 44.45 4.03
C VAL A 10 -22.05 43.06 4.33
N LEU A 11 -23.38 42.95 4.46
CA LEU A 11 -24.06 41.67 4.71
C LEU A 11 -23.91 40.71 3.52
N SER A 12 -23.91 41.24 2.29
CA SER A 12 -23.67 40.45 1.07
C SER A 12 -22.22 39.95 0.97
N CYS A 13 -21.23 40.76 1.37
CA CYS A 13 -19.83 40.36 1.38
C CYS A 13 -19.53 39.21 2.37
N ILE A 14 -20.17 39.19 3.54
CA ILE A 14 -20.00 38.12 4.54
C ILE A 14 -20.58 36.79 4.03
N SER A 15 -21.63 36.84 3.19
CA SER A 15 -22.28 35.65 2.64
C SER A 15 -21.48 34.98 1.52
N CYS A 16 -20.55 35.68 0.87
CA CYS A 16 -19.72 35.14 -0.22
C CYS A 16 -18.46 34.38 0.26
N SER A 17 -18.09 34.45 1.54
CA SER A 17 -16.81 33.91 2.01
C SER A 17 -16.90 32.57 2.77
N ARG A 18 -18.05 31.88 2.75
CA ARG A 18 -18.20 30.65 3.56
C ARG A 18 -18.95 29.53 2.86
N GLN A 19 -18.31 28.92 1.87
CA GLN A 19 -18.52 27.50 1.60
C GLN A 19 -17.48 26.71 2.39
N VAL A 20 -17.89 26.14 3.53
CA VAL A 20 -17.18 24.97 4.08
C VAL A 20 -17.51 23.83 3.12
N GLN A 21 -16.61 23.57 2.18
CA GLN A 21 -16.63 22.35 1.39
C GLN A 21 -16.32 21.21 2.37
N ASN A 22 -17.36 20.63 2.98
CA ASN A 22 -17.23 19.31 3.57
C ASN A 22 -17.07 18.34 2.40
N GLU A 23 -15.84 18.10 1.97
CA GLU A 23 -15.56 17.00 1.06
C GLU A 23 -15.90 15.70 1.78
N THR A 24 -17.04 15.11 1.46
CA THR A 24 -17.27 13.70 1.72
C THR A 24 -16.27 12.95 0.85
N LYS A 25 -15.12 12.59 1.45
CA LYS A 25 -14.10 11.77 0.81
C LYS A 25 -14.78 10.48 0.31
N ILE A 26 -14.97 10.37 -1.00
CA ILE A 26 -15.52 9.15 -1.59
C ILE A 26 -14.45 8.08 -1.39
N ALA A 27 -14.73 7.09 -0.55
CA ALA A 27 -13.81 5.98 -0.34
C ALA A 27 -13.76 5.13 -1.62
N HIS A 28 -12.57 4.97 -2.19
CA HIS A 28 -12.36 4.06 -3.29
C HIS A 28 -12.25 2.63 -2.74
N PRO A 29 -12.70 1.59 -3.47
CA PRO A 29 -12.52 0.21 -3.02
C PRO A 29 -11.06 -0.16 -2.72
N SER A 30 -10.11 0.49 -3.38
CA SER A 30 -8.66 0.36 -3.12
C SER A 30 -8.26 0.80 -1.72
N ASP A 31 -8.99 1.72 -1.10
CA ASP A 31 -8.67 2.27 0.22
C ASP A 31 -8.83 1.23 1.34
N TYR A 32 -9.56 0.14 1.07
CA TYR A 32 -9.75 -0.98 1.99
C TYR A 32 -8.67 -2.06 1.88
N VAL A 33 -7.81 -2.00 0.87
CA VAL A 33 -6.78 -3.01 0.63
C VAL A 33 -5.55 -2.72 1.47
N ASN A 34 -5.13 -3.69 2.29
CA ASN A 34 -3.85 -3.67 3.00
C ASN A 34 -2.92 -4.76 2.45
N PRO A 35 -1.93 -4.42 1.61
CA PRO A 35 -1.01 -5.39 1.00
C PRO A 35 -0.10 -6.12 2.01
N PHE A 36 0.02 -5.62 3.24
CA PHE A 36 0.84 -6.25 4.27
C PHE A 36 0.15 -7.42 4.97
N ILE A 37 -1.17 -7.58 4.80
CA ILE A 37 -1.88 -8.73 5.35
C ILE A 37 -1.38 -10.01 4.65
N GLY A 38 -0.80 -10.92 5.43
CA GLY A 38 -0.18 -12.15 4.93
C GLY A 38 1.22 -11.98 4.36
N ALA A 39 1.81 -10.79 4.40
CA ALA A 39 3.16 -10.54 3.90
C ALA A 39 4.22 -10.95 4.93
N SER A 40 4.17 -12.21 5.38
CA SER A 40 5.03 -12.79 6.40
C SER A 40 5.45 -14.21 6.01
N THR A 41 6.70 -14.53 6.26
CA THR A 41 7.27 -15.87 6.14
C THR A 41 7.60 -16.44 7.53
N ASN A 42 7.27 -15.72 8.60
CA ASN A 42 7.62 -16.08 9.96
C ASN A 42 6.95 -17.40 10.38
N THR A 43 7.77 -18.42 10.63
CA THR A 43 7.32 -19.77 10.99
C THR A 43 6.99 -19.91 12.48
N GLU A 44 7.63 -19.14 13.34
CA GLU A 44 7.36 -19.12 14.79
C GLU A 44 5.97 -18.56 15.07
N ALA A 45 5.66 -17.41 14.48
CA ALA A 45 4.34 -16.79 14.57
C ALA A 45 3.25 -17.65 13.90
N ALA A 46 3.61 -18.40 12.84
CA ALA A 46 2.69 -19.33 12.17
C ALA A 46 2.34 -20.55 13.04
N GLY A 47 3.23 -20.97 13.93
CA GLY A 47 3.17 -22.29 14.55
C GLY A 47 3.26 -23.44 13.54
N ALA A 48 3.76 -23.18 12.33
CA ALA A 48 3.81 -24.12 11.22
C ALA A 48 5.04 -23.86 10.35
N TYR A 49 5.63 -24.94 9.83
CA TYR A 49 6.90 -24.89 9.08
C TYR A 49 6.84 -23.99 7.83
N HIS A 50 5.67 -23.81 7.24
CA HIS A 50 5.48 -23.08 5.99
C HIS A 50 5.15 -21.58 6.16
N GLY A 51 5.21 -21.02 7.37
CA GLY A 51 5.02 -19.58 7.62
C GLY A 51 3.57 -19.09 7.48
N LEU A 52 3.40 -17.76 7.49
CA LEU A 52 2.12 -17.05 7.52
C LEU A 52 1.77 -16.36 6.19
N GLY A 53 1.06 -17.05 5.30
CA GLY A 53 0.35 -16.37 4.23
C GLY A 53 1.20 -15.76 3.11
N LYS A 54 2.54 -15.74 3.19
CA LYS A 54 3.52 -15.56 2.09
C LYS A 54 3.05 -14.72 0.88
N THR A 55 2.39 -13.60 1.12
CA THR A 55 2.03 -12.62 0.09
C THR A 55 3.17 -11.61 -0.05
N PHE A 56 3.09 -10.74 -1.07
CA PHE A 56 4.03 -9.65 -1.26
C PHE A 56 3.28 -8.31 -1.24
N PRO A 57 3.84 -7.26 -0.61
CA PRO A 57 3.18 -5.96 -0.50
C PRO A 57 3.45 -5.03 -1.70
N GLY A 58 4.19 -5.51 -2.70
CA GLY A 58 4.58 -4.78 -3.89
C GLY A 58 3.44 -4.35 -4.82
N ALA A 59 3.75 -3.38 -5.68
CA ALA A 59 2.82 -2.85 -6.66
C ALA A 59 2.62 -3.83 -7.82
N ALA A 60 1.36 -4.13 -8.14
CA ALA A 60 0.96 -4.93 -9.27
C ALA A 60 -0.39 -4.46 -9.83
N THR A 61 -0.64 -4.75 -11.10
CA THR A 61 -1.97 -4.61 -11.70
C THR A 61 -2.70 -5.95 -11.66
N PRO A 62 -4.05 -5.97 -11.68
CA PRO A 62 -4.80 -7.23 -11.79
C PRO A 62 -4.33 -8.06 -12.99
N PHE A 63 -3.89 -9.30 -12.74
CA PHE A 63 -3.35 -10.22 -13.74
C PHE A 63 -2.13 -9.68 -14.53
N GLY A 64 -1.42 -8.70 -13.96
CA GLY A 64 -0.21 -8.15 -14.55
C GLY A 64 0.96 -9.15 -14.52
N MET A 65 1.83 -9.07 -15.53
CA MET A 65 3.07 -9.86 -15.56
C MET A 65 4.09 -9.35 -14.52
N VAL A 66 4.09 -8.05 -14.25
CA VAL A 66 5.03 -7.40 -13.34
C VAL A 66 4.41 -7.27 -11.95
N GLN A 67 5.19 -7.68 -10.96
CA GLN A 67 4.89 -7.64 -9.54
C GLN A 67 6.09 -7.00 -8.84
N LEU A 68 6.17 -5.67 -8.89
CA LEU A 68 7.32 -4.93 -8.37
C LEU A 68 7.23 -4.85 -6.85
N SER A 69 8.10 -5.57 -6.14
CA SER A 69 8.06 -5.67 -4.67
C SER A 69 9.44 -5.53 -4.05
N PRO A 70 9.55 -4.93 -2.84
CA PRO A 70 10.77 -5.08 -2.04
C PRO A 70 10.99 -6.55 -1.70
N ASN A 71 12.25 -6.96 -1.73
CA ASN A 71 12.72 -8.22 -1.18
C ASN A 71 13.49 -7.97 0.12
N THR A 72 13.16 -8.69 1.19
CA THR A 72 13.88 -8.61 2.46
C THR A 72 14.92 -9.72 2.61
N ILE A 73 14.62 -10.93 2.14
CA ILE A 73 15.57 -12.04 2.01
C ILE A 73 15.24 -12.79 0.71
N THR A 74 16.24 -12.99 -0.15
CA THR A 74 16.07 -13.75 -1.39
C THR A 74 16.36 -15.23 -1.17
N GLY A 75 15.41 -16.08 -1.57
CA GLY A 75 15.54 -17.53 -1.57
C GLY A 75 15.12 -18.22 -0.27
N GLY A 76 15.33 -19.54 -0.24
CA GLY A 76 14.85 -20.39 0.87
C GLY A 76 13.33 -20.34 1.01
N ASP A 77 12.82 -20.37 2.23
CA ASP A 77 11.38 -20.31 2.50
C ASP A 77 10.78 -18.90 2.43
N ASN A 78 11.57 -17.92 1.97
CA ASN A 78 11.17 -16.54 1.71
C ASN A 78 10.83 -16.30 0.22
N GLY A 79 10.34 -17.31 -0.50
CA GLY A 79 10.12 -17.22 -1.95
C GLY A 79 9.14 -16.14 -2.43
N SER A 80 8.30 -15.61 -1.55
CA SER A 80 7.46 -14.43 -1.83
C SER A 80 8.26 -13.12 -1.88
N GLY A 81 9.56 -13.18 -1.56
CA GLY A 81 10.50 -12.07 -1.55
C GLY A 81 10.46 -11.24 -0.26
N TYR A 82 9.30 -11.13 0.40
CA TYR A 82 9.11 -10.23 1.54
C TYR A 82 8.61 -10.95 2.80
N SER A 83 9.12 -10.50 3.95
CA SER A 83 8.56 -10.78 5.28
C SER A 83 8.53 -9.51 6.11
N TYR A 84 7.40 -9.23 6.74
CA TYR A 84 7.15 -8.02 7.53
C TYR A 84 8.11 -7.84 8.72
N GLU A 85 8.61 -8.93 9.27
CA GLU A 85 9.47 -8.98 10.46
C GLU A 85 10.93 -8.65 10.14
N HIS A 86 11.33 -8.66 8.87
CA HIS A 86 12.69 -8.35 8.48
C HIS A 86 12.91 -6.83 8.44
N GLU A 87 14.04 -6.38 8.99
CA GLU A 87 14.36 -4.95 9.12
C GLU A 87 15.16 -4.39 7.93
N THR A 88 15.58 -5.24 6.99
CA THR A 88 16.42 -4.87 5.85
C THR A 88 15.79 -5.26 4.53
N ILE A 89 16.03 -4.45 3.50
CA ILE A 89 15.63 -4.70 2.11
C ILE A 89 16.90 -4.96 1.29
N GLU A 90 16.95 -6.08 0.59
CA GLU A 90 18.05 -6.44 -0.33
C GLU A 90 17.93 -5.71 -1.68
N GLY A 91 16.70 -5.40 -2.09
CA GLY A 91 16.42 -4.66 -3.32
C GLY A 91 14.95 -4.78 -3.72
N PHE A 92 14.64 -4.42 -4.95
CA PHE A 92 13.31 -4.51 -5.54
C PHE A 92 13.34 -5.45 -6.75
N ALA A 93 12.55 -6.52 -6.70
CA ALA A 93 12.41 -7.48 -7.79
C ALA A 93 11.09 -7.29 -8.54
N PHE A 94 11.05 -7.69 -9.81
CA PHE A 94 9.96 -7.39 -10.74
C PHE A 94 8.96 -8.53 -10.92
N THR A 95 9.25 -9.71 -10.37
CA THR A 95 8.40 -10.90 -10.43
C THR A 95 8.33 -11.55 -9.05
N GLN A 96 7.13 -11.97 -8.63
CA GLN A 96 6.90 -12.58 -7.32
C GLN A 96 5.87 -13.70 -7.44
N MET A 97 5.84 -14.61 -6.47
CA MET A 97 4.76 -15.57 -6.29
C MET A 97 4.06 -15.30 -4.94
N SER A 98 2.76 -15.00 -4.98
CA SER A 98 1.95 -14.78 -3.77
C SER A 98 1.30 -16.07 -3.27
N GLY A 99 1.35 -16.31 -1.96
CA GLY A 99 0.67 -17.42 -1.29
C GLY A 99 1.32 -18.79 -1.55
N ILE A 100 2.63 -18.82 -1.76
CA ILE A 100 3.36 -20.08 -2.01
C ILE A 100 3.38 -21.00 -0.78
N GLY A 101 3.36 -22.32 -1.01
CA GLY A 101 3.41 -23.31 0.07
C GLY A 101 4.82 -23.81 0.43
N TRP A 102 5.80 -23.64 -0.46
CA TRP A 102 7.19 -24.09 -0.28
C TRP A 102 8.14 -22.92 -0.57
N TYR A 103 9.38 -23.20 -1.01
CA TYR A 103 10.40 -22.20 -1.33
C TYR A 103 10.05 -21.22 -2.45
N GLY A 104 9.05 -21.52 -3.28
CA GLY A 104 8.66 -20.66 -4.40
C GLY A 104 9.70 -20.59 -5.52
N ASP A 105 9.48 -19.65 -6.44
CA ASP A 105 10.35 -19.29 -7.56
C ASP A 105 10.10 -17.80 -7.88
N LEU A 106 10.70 -17.27 -8.95
CA LEU A 106 10.71 -15.86 -9.35
C LEU A 106 11.65 -15.00 -8.50
N GLY A 107 11.28 -13.77 -8.14
CA GLY A 107 12.19 -12.80 -7.53
C GLY A 107 13.23 -12.26 -8.51
N ASN A 108 12.93 -12.22 -9.80
CA ASN A 108 13.90 -11.87 -10.85
C ASN A 108 14.06 -10.36 -11.01
N LEU A 109 15.20 -9.98 -11.61
CA LEU A 109 15.58 -8.58 -11.87
C LEU A 109 15.63 -7.73 -10.58
N LEU A 110 16.33 -8.23 -9.55
CA LEU A 110 16.52 -7.51 -8.31
C LEU A 110 17.43 -6.29 -8.51
N VAL A 111 16.90 -5.09 -8.24
CA VAL A 111 17.62 -3.82 -8.35
C VAL A 111 17.67 -3.15 -6.98
N MET A 112 18.87 -2.80 -6.53
CA MET A 112 19.10 -2.01 -5.33
C MET A 112 19.54 -0.59 -5.71
N PRO A 113 18.79 0.47 -5.36
CA PRO A 113 19.29 1.84 -5.51
C PRO A 113 20.43 2.11 -4.52
N THR A 114 21.45 2.85 -4.96
CA THR A 114 22.64 3.24 -4.17
C THR A 114 22.80 4.74 -4.10
#